data_AF-A0AAU9CMX9-F1
#
_entry.id   AF-A0AAU9CMX9-F1
#
_cell.length_a   1.000
_cell.length_b   1.000
_cell.length_c   1.000
_cell.angle_alpha   90.00
_cell.angle_beta   90.00
_cell.angle_gamma   90.00
#
_symmetry.space_group_name_H-M   'P 1'
#
loop_
_entity.id
_entity.type
_entity.pdbx_description
1 polymer ?
#
loop_
_entity_poly.entity_id
_entity_poly.type
_entity_poly.pdbx_seq_one_letter_code
_entity_poly.pdbx_strand_id
1 'polypeptide(L)'
;MRHIKKDGEPRELTAFKAKGGTKYEGENLDKSPIQTQLLKEQGGLCAYCMSRIKAEPGKTPKMGIEHLKDRATHPGLQLDYNNMLGVCLGGKKKRETGKGSNKKENLHCDQSKDSDKGHFELRFMNPLSEHVTAHYTFADGYVLPNDSDQQKLIEAEIEQALNLNNDFLVENRRKLINELKDRYTKDVKGKGKRDKTIFLNKMLRFYKEPNKNGQLQPYCEVAIQWLESKK
;
A
#
# COMPACT_ATOMS: atom_id res chain seq x y z
N MET A 1 -0.84 5.55 -0.05
CA MET A 1 -1.04 4.49 0.96
C MET A 1 -2.23 4.86 1.83
N ARG A 2 -2.40 4.25 2.99
CA ARG A 2 -3.38 4.65 4.02
C ARG A 2 -2.90 4.11 5.37
N HIS A 3 -3.42 4.64 6.46
CA HIS A 3 -3.13 4.08 7.78
C HIS A 3 -3.63 2.63 7.87
N ILE A 4 -2.77 1.75 8.36
CA ILE A 4 -3.02 0.34 8.63
C ILE A 4 -3.03 0.16 10.14
N LYS A 5 -4.22 -0.10 10.68
CA LYS A 5 -4.38 -0.49 12.07
C LYS A 5 -4.02 -1.97 12.22
N LYS A 6 -3.02 -2.26 13.05
CA LYS A 6 -2.59 -3.61 13.39
C LYS A 6 -3.62 -4.30 14.30
N ASP A 7 -3.90 -5.57 14.02
CA ASP A 7 -4.57 -6.46 14.96
C ASP A 7 -3.51 -7.26 15.74
N GLY A 8 -3.96 -8.21 16.57
CA GLY A 8 -3.06 -9.16 17.22
C GLY A 8 -2.31 -10.04 16.20
N GLU A 9 -1.06 -10.34 16.51
CA GLU A 9 -0.26 -11.25 15.68
C GLU A 9 -0.89 -12.64 15.57
N PRO A 10 -0.64 -13.39 14.47
CA PRO A 10 -1.15 -14.75 14.34
C PRO A 10 -0.57 -15.66 15.42
N ARG A 11 -1.40 -16.58 15.92
CA ARG A 11 -1.03 -17.51 17.00
C ARG A 11 0.20 -18.34 16.65
N GLU A 12 0.39 -18.63 15.38
CA GLU A 12 1.52 -19.38 14.84
C GLU A 12 2.85 -18.63 15.04
N LEU A 13 2.85 -17.30 14.89
CA LEU A 13 4.04 -16.49 15.18
C LEU A 13 4.33 -16.44 16.69
N THR A 14 3.29 -16.32 17.52
CA THR A 14 3.44 -16.39 18.99
C THR A 14 3.99 -17.74 19.41
N ALA A 15 3.45 -18.84 18.87
CA ALA A 15 3.88 -20.20 19.18
C ALA A 15 5.32 -20.46 18.69
N PHE A 16 5.70 -19.94 17.52
CA PHE A 16 7.07 -20.02 17.02
C PHE A 16 8.06 -19.35 17.99
N LYS A 17 7.77 -18.12 18.45
CA LYS A 17 8.60 -17.42 19.43
C LYS A 17 8.67 -18.18 20.77
N ALA A 18 7.55 -18.69 21.27
CA ALA A 18 7.50 -19.45 22.52
C ALA A 18 8.31 -20.75 22.48
N LYS A 19 8.47 -21.36 21.30
CA LYS A 19 9.31 -22.55 21.08
C LYS A 19 10.80 -22.23 20.89
N GLY A 20 11.22 -20.99 21.14
CA GLY A 20 12.61 -20.54 20.98
C GLY A 20 12.97 -20.09 19.56
N GLY A 21 11.98 -19.85 18.70
CA GLY A 21 12.20 -19.27 17.38
C GLY A 21 12.70 -17.83 17.48
N THR A 22 13.92 -17.57 16.98
CA THR A 22 14.60 -16.26 17.10
C THR A 22 14.83 -15.55 15.77
N LYS A 23 14.72 -16.27 14.65
CA LYS A 23 15.05 -15.75 13.32
C LYS A 23 13.85 -15.75 12.39
N TYR A 24 13.71 -14.67 11.62
CA TYR A 24 12.69 -14.58 10.57
C TYR A 24 13.09 -15.39 9.32
N GLU A 25 14.37 -15.35 8.93
CA GLU A 25 14.87 -16.20 7.85
C GLU A 25 15.34 -17.55 8.39
N GLY A 26 14.85 -18.62 7.77
CA GLY A 26 15.13 -20.01 8.12
C GLY A 26 13.97 -20.93 7.74
N GLU A 27 14.22 -22.24 7.78
CA GLU A 27 13.26 -23.26 7.34
C GLU A 27 12.08 -23.47 8.32
N ASN A 28 12.17 -22.92 9.54
CA ASN A 28 11.26 -23.24 10.64
C ASN A 28 10.07 -22.28 10.80
N LEU A 29 10.09 -21.10 10.17
CA LEU A 29 9.00 -20.13 10.29
C LEU A 29 8.03 -20.26 9.11
N ASP A 30 6.83 -20.76 9.37
CA ASP A 30 5.73 -20.65 8.42
C ASP A 30 5.24 -19.20 8.35
N LYS A 31 5.50 -18.55 7.21
CA LYS A 31 5.12 -17.16 6.95
C LYS A 31 3.67 -17.02 6.46
N SER A 32 2.99 -18.13 6.12
CA SER A 32 1.65 -18.10 5.54
C SER A 32 0.57 -17.52 6.46
N PRO A 33 0.57 -17.76 7.79
CA PRO A 33 -0.39 -17.13 8.71
C PRO A 33 -0.12 -15.63 8.85
N ILE A 34 1.15 -15.23 8.85
CA ILE A 34 1.58 -13.82 8.89
C ILE A 34 1.08 -13.07 7.65
N GLN A 35 1.31 -13.63 6.45
CA GLN A 35 0.84 -13.04 5.20
C GLN A 35 -0.69 -12.91 5.16
N THR A 36 -1.40 -13.95 5.62
CA THR A 36 -2.87 -13.96 5.65
C THR A 36 -3.43 -12.88 6.57
N GLN A 37 -2.90 -12.77 7.79
CA GLN A 37 -3.32 -11.76 8.77
C GLN A 37 -2.99 -10.34 8.28
N LEU A 38 -1.78 -10.10 7.77
CA LEU A 38 -1.39 -8.80 7.19
C LEU A 38 -2.30 -8.40 6.03
N LEU A 39 -2.60 -9.33 5.13
CA LEU A 39 -3.44 -9.04 3.98
C LEU A 39 -4.89 -8.70 4.38
N LYS A 40 -5.40 -9.36 5.42
CA LYS A 40 -6.72 -9.09 6.00
C LYS A 40 -6.79 -7.68 6.58
N GLU A 41 -5.82 -7.31 7.44
CA GLU A 41 -5.72 -5.97 8.05
C GLU A 41 -5.66 -4.86 6.98
N GLN A 42 -5.02 -5.15 5.85
CA GLN A 42 -4.83 -4.21 4.75
C GLN A 42 -5.97 -4.19 3.72
N GLY A 43 -7.07 -4.90 3.98
CA GLY A 43 -8.20 -5.00 3.05
C GLY A 43 -7.84 -5.58 1.69
N GLY A 44 -6.85 -6.48 1.66
CA GLY A 44 -6.38 -7.14 0.45
C GLY A 44 -5.48 -6.30 -0.45
N LEU A 45 -4.89 -5.20 0.06
CA LEU A 45 -4.08 -4.28 -0.73
C LEU A 45 -2.62 -4.28 -0.26
N CYS A 46 -1.70 -3.93 -1.17
CA CYS A 46 -0.32 -3.62 -0.82
C CYS A 46 -0.26 -2.38 0.09
N ALA A 47 0.52 -2.45 1.17
CA ALA A 47 0.65 -1.37 2.16
C ALA A 47 1.07 -0.03 1.55
N TYR A 48 1.95 -0.05 0.55
CA TYR A 48 2.49 1.17 -0.05
C TYR A 48 1.67 1.66 -1.26
N CYS A 49 1.62 0.89 -2.34
CA CYS A 49 0.98 1.34 -3.58
C CYS A 49 -0.54 1.16 -3.62
N MET A 50 -1.13 0.41 -2.67
CA MET A 50 -2.56 0.05 -2.64
C MET A 50 -3.07 -0.69 -3.88
N SER A 51 -2.17 -1.32 -4.65
CA SER A 51 -2.57 -2.29 -5.67
C SER A 51 -3.10 -3.56 -5.01
N ARG A 52 -4.03 -4.25 -5.66
CA ARG A 52 -4.56 -5.55 -5.20
C ARG A 52 -3.45 -6.59 -5.09
N ILE A 53 -3.31 -7.21 -3.93
CA ILE A 53 -2.57 -8.46 -3.78
C ILE A 53 -3.56 -9.60 -4.08
N LYS A 54 -3.20 -10.46 -5.04
CA LYS A 54 -4.03 -11.62 -5.40
C LYS A 54 -3.80 -12.73 -4.37
N ALA A 55 -4.87 -13.13 -3.70
CA ALA A 55 -4.95 -14.32 -2.88
C ALA A 55 -6.06 -15.21 -3.46
N GLU A 56 -5.71 -16.43 -3.84
CA GLU A 56 -6.68 -17.44 -4.27
C GLU A 56 -7.12 -18.23 -3.02
N PRO A 57 -8.41 -18.62 -2.90
CA PRO A 57 -8.86 -19.43 -1.78
C PRO A 57 -7.99 -20.68 -1.60
N GLY A 58 -7.56 -20.93 -0.36
CA GLY A 58 -6.70 -22.08 -0.03
C GLY A 58 -5.26 -21.97 -0.52
N LYS A 59 -4.81 -20.81 -1.03
CA LYS A 59 -3.42 -20.58 -1.42
C LYS A 59 -2.79 -19.42 -0.66
N THR A 60 -1.50 -19.54 -0.38
CA THR A 60 -0.69 -18.46 0.18
C THR A 60 -0.73 -17.23 -0.73
N PRO A 61 -1.00 -16.03 -0.19
CA PRO A 61 -0.99 -14.81 -0.97
C PRO A 61 0.35 -14.58 -1.69
N LYS A 62 0.30 -14.14 -2.94
CA LYS A 62 1.49 -13.81 -3.72
C LYS A 62 1.99 -12.41 -3.35
N MET A 63 2.69 -12.31 -2.22
CA MET A 63 3.15 -11.05 -1.62
C MET A 63 4.47 -11.23 -0.85
N GLY A 64 5.16 -10.11 -0.61
CA GLY A 64 6.24 -10.03 0.38
C GLY A 64 5.69 -9.65 1.75
N ILE A 65 6.49 -9.94 2.79
CA ILE A 65 6.36 -9.30 4.10
C ILE A 65 7.55 -8.34 4.19
N GLU A 66 7.23 -7.07 4.30
CA GLU A 66 8.19 -5.99 4.51
C GLU A 66 8.33 -5.71 6.00
N HIS A 67 9.54 -5.35 6.41
CA HIS A 67 9.83 -4.86 7.75
C HIS A 67 10.06 -3.35 7.66
N LEU A 68 9.18 -2.56 8.29
CA LEU A 68 9.25 -1.10 8.20
C LEU A 68 10.62 -0.58 8.67
N LYS A 69 11.06 -1.04 9.84
CA LYS A 69 12.45 -0.98 10.30
C LYS A 69 13.17 -2.23 9.81
N ASP A 70 14.19 -2.03 8.97
CA ASP A 70 14.82 -3.15 8.28
C ASP A 70 15.55 -4.09 9.25
N ARG A 71 15.65 -5.36 8.86
CA ARG A 71 16.18 -6.42 9.74
C ARG A 71 17.70 -6.38 9.91
N ALA A 72 18.43 -5.75 8.98
CA ALA A 72 19.88 -5.68 9.05
C ALA A 72 20.31 -4.68 10.12
N THR A 73 19.62 -3.54 10.19
CA THR A 73 19.87 -2.48 11.19
C THR A 73 19.08 -2.70 12.49
N HIS A 74 17.93 -3.38 12.43
CA HIS A 74 17.07 -3.67 13.59
C HIS A 74 16.80 -5.18 13.78
N PRO A 75 17.83 -6.00 14.06
CA PRO A 75 17.68 -7.45 14.19
C PRO A 75 16.71 -7.87 15.31
N GLY A 76 16.53 -7.04 16.34
CA GLY A 76 15.56 -7.29 17.42
C GLY A 76 14.09 -7.19 16.99
N LEU A 77 13.79 -6.54 15.85
CA LEU A 77 12.43 -6.33 15.35
C LEU A 77 12.04 -7.29 14.23
N GLN A 78 12.90 -8.27 13.90
CA GLN A 78 12.66 -9.18 12.78
C GLN A 78 11.44 -10.09 12.97
N LEU A 79 11.05 -10.38 14.22
CA LEU A 79 9.84 -11.16 14.57
C LEU A 79 8.75 -10.29 15.22
N ASP A 80 8.93 -8.96 15.25
CA ASP A 80 7.91 -8.06 15.75
C ASP A 80 6.82 -7.87 14.68
N TYR A 81 5.63 -8.40 14.93
CA TYR A 81 4.50 -8.30 14.01
C TYR A 81 4.06 -6.86 13.76
N ASN A 82 4.24 -5.96 14.73
CA ASN A 82 3.92 -4.54 14.57
C ASN A 82 4.91 -3.83 13.65
N ASN A 83 6.06 -4.44 13.35
CA ASN A 83 7.01 -3.96 12.36
C ASN A 83 6.77 -4.57 10.96
N MET A 84 5.78 -5.45 10.78
CA MET A 84 5.54 -6.18 9.53
C MET A 84 4.38 -5.60 8.71
N LEU A 85 4.59 -5.51 7.40
CA LEU A 85 3.63 -5.03 6.41
C LEU A 85 3.52 -5.98 5.22
N GLY A 86 2.31 -6.11 4.68
CA GLY A 86 2.05 -6.86 3.47
C GLY A 86 2.29 -6.05 2.20
N VAL A 87 3.21 -6.48 1.34
CA VAL A 87 3.61 -5.71 0.15
C VAL A 87 3.52 -6.51 -1.13
N CYS A 88 3.24 -5.83 -2.25
CA CYS A 88 3.30 -6.46 -3.57
C CYS A 88 4.74 -6.83 -3.92
N LEU A 89 4.92 -7.73 -4.89
CA LEU A 89 6.23 -8.14 -5.40
C LEU A 89 6.93 -7.08 -6.28
N GLY A 90 6.49 -5.82 -6.26
CA GLY A 90 7.20 -4.66 -6.81
C GLY A 90 7.68 -4.79 -8.26
N GLY A 91 6.92 -5.44 -9.14
CA GLY A 91 7.30 -5.62 -10.56
C GLY A 91 8.26 -6.79 -10.86
N LYS A 92 8.73 -7.53 -9.85
CA LYS A 92 9.70 -8.64 -9.99
C LYS A 92 9.27 -9.73 -11.00
N LYS A 93 7.98 -10.08 -11.04
CA LYS A 93 7.45 -11.09 -11.97
C LYS A 93 7.52 -10.71 -13.45
N LYS A 94 7.47 -9.42 -13.81
CA LYS A 94 7.61 -8.99 -15.21
C LYS A 94 9.04 -9.18 -15.73
N ARG A 95 10.04 -9.10 -14.84
CA ARG A 95 11.45 -9.39 -15.15
C ARG A 95 11.69 -10.88 -15.41
N GLU A 96 11.17 -11.74 -14.53
CA GLU A 96 11.38 -13.20 -14.63
C GLU A 96 10.68 -13.84 -15.84
N THR A 97 9.60 -13.23 -16.36
CA THR A 97 8.82 -13.77 -17.48
C THR A 97 9.16 -13.16 -18.84
N GLY A 98 10.11 -12.22 -18.91
CA GLY A 98 10.49 -11.52 -20.15
C GLY A 98 9.39 -10.65 -20.78
N LYS A 99 8.21 -10.55 -20.16
CA LYS A 99 7.07 -9.73 -20.61
C LYS A 99 7.04 -8.42 -19.84
N GLY A 100 7.94 -7.52 -20.21
CA GLY A 100 8.05 -6.15 -19.67
C GLY A 100 9.45 -5.59 -19.86
N SER A 101 9.61 -4.27 -19.74
CA SER A 101 10.94 -3.66 -19.80
C SER A 101 11.80 -4.16 -18.63
N ASN A 102 12.89 -4.86 -18.95
CA ASN A 102 13.86 -5.46 -18.02
C ASN A 102 14.63 -4.44 -17.15
N LYS A 103 14.22 -3.17 -17.14
CA LYS A 103 14.95 -2.10 -16.46
C LYS A 103 14.75 -2.16 -14.93
N LYS A 104 15.83 -1.89 -14.17
CA LYS A 104 15.79 -1.76 -12.69
C LYS A 104 14.82 -0.65 -12.27
N GLU A 105 14.60 0.31 -13.18
CA GLU A 105 13.73 1.48 -13.08
C GLU A 105 12.25 1.18 -12.80
N ASN A 106 11.77 -0.06 -13.00
CA ASN A 106 10.38 -0.43 -12.77
C ASN A 106 10.09 -1.06 -11.40
N LEU A 107 11.11 -1.29 -10.58
CA LEU A 107 10.90 -1.79 -9.23
C LEU A 107 10.25 -0.72 -8.36
N HIS A 108 9.31 -1.12 -7.52
CA HIS A 108 8.57 -0.21 -6.67
C HIS A 108 8.17 -0.87 -5.35
N CYS A 109 7.64 -0.06 -4.43
CA CYS A 109 7.35 -0.48 -3.05
C CYS A 109 8.64 -1.00 -2.37
N ASP A 110 8.48 -2.05 -1.58
CA ASP A 110 9.56 -2.78 -0.91
C ASP A 110 10.75 -3.13 -1.83
N GLN A 111 10.50 -3.60 -3.05
CA GLN A 111 11.58 -3.98 -3.97
C GLN A 111 12.42 -2.80 -4.49
N SER A 112 11.89 -1.56 -4.43
CA SER A 112 12.71 -0.37 -4.69
C SER A 112 13.53 0.01 -3.46
N LYS A 113 12.93 -0.14 -2.27
CA LYS A 113 13.55 0.19 -0.99
C LYS A 113 14.73 -0.74 -0.67
N ASP A 114 14.62 -2.01 -1.03
CA ASP A 114 15.65 -3.05 -0.89
C ASP A 114 16.66 -3.07 -2.05
N SER A 115 16.70 -2.02 -2.89
CA SER A 115 17.70 -1.91 -3.96
C SER A 115 19.03 -1.37 -3.43
N ASP A 116 20.09 -1.42 -4.26
CA ASP A 116 21.45 -0.93 -3.95
C ASP A 116 21.55 0.57 -3.57
N LYS A 117 20.43 1.26 -3.38
CA LYS A 117 20.29 2.69 -3.05
C LYS A 117 20.45 2.99 -1.55
N GLY A 118 20.58 1.97 -0.70
CA GLY A 118 20.79 2.11 0.75
C GLY A 118 19.54 1.83 1.59
N HIS A 119 19.72 1.80 2.92
CA HIS A 119 18.65 1.57 3.87
C HIS A 119 17.81 2.84 4.07
N PHE A 120 16.54 2.80 3.65
CA PHE A 120 15.59 3.88 3.91
C PHE A 120 14.75 3.55 5.14
N GLU A 121 14.73 4.43 6.14
CA GLU A 121 13.69 4.42 7.16
C GLU A 121 12.57 5.38 6.76
N LEU A 122 11.36 4.86 6.61
CA LEU A 122 10.21 5.67 6.19
C LEU A 122 9.66 6.43 7.39
N ARG A 123 9.76 7.76 7.35
CA ARG A 123 9.20 8.66 8.35
C ARG A 123 7.82 9.16 7.94
N PHE A 124 7.65 9.56 6.68
CA PHE A 124 6.44 10.20 6.18
C PHE A 124 5.51 9.22 5.47
N MET A 125 6.08 8.36 4.63
CA MET A 125 5.41 7.31 3.87
C MET A 125 5.32 6.02 4.69
N ASN A 126 4.97 6.16 5.97
CA ASN A 126 4.84 5.07 6.94
C ASN A 126 3.35 4.67 7.11
N PRO A 127 2.90 3.52 6.56
CA PRO A 127 1.51 3.08 6.68
C PRO A 127 1.04 2.77 8.10
N LEU A 128 1.95 2.63 9.08
CA LEU A 128 1.61 2.40 10.50
C LEU A 128 1.37 3.72 11.25
N SER A 129 1.62 4.87 10.62
CA SER A 129 1.29 6.18 11.19
C SER A 129 -0.16 6.56 10.88
N GLU A 130 -0.89 7.01 11.90
CA GLU A 130 -2.25 7.55 11.73
C GLU A 130 -2.29 8.80 10.84
N HIS A 131 -1.16 9.51 10.72
CA HIS A 131 -1.03 10.75 9.97
C HIS A 131 -0.47 10.57 8.55
N VAL A 132 -0.25 9.33 8.09
CA VAL A 132 0.39 9.06 6.81
C VAL A 132 -0.25 9.78 5.61
N THR A 133 -1.58 9.92 5.62
CA THR A 133 -2.32 10.57 4.52
C THR A 133 -2.19 12.09 4.51
N ALA A 134 -1.70 12.71 5.58
CA ALA A 134 -1.49 14.16 5.64
C ALA A 134 -0.25 14.60 4.84
N HIS A 135 0.73 13.70 4.64
CA HIS A 135 2.02 14.04 4.05
C HIS A 135 2.03 14.06 2.51
N TYR A 136 0.99 13.58 1.85
CA TYR A 136 0.96 13.54 0.39
C TYR A 136 -0.43 13.77 -0.19
N THR A 137 -0.45 14.22 -1.44
CA THR A 137 -1.65 14.34 -2.27
C THR A 137 -1.48 13.61 -3.60
N PHE A 138 -2.59 13.39 -4.32
CA PHE A 138 -2.56 12.86 -5.68
C PHE A 138 -2.93 13.92 -6.72
N ALA A 139 -2.10 14.08 -7.75
CA ALA A 139 -2.36 14.95 -8.89
C ALA A 139 -2.03 14.22 -10.21
N ASP A 140 -3.02 14.09 -11.10
CA ASP A 140 -2.90 13.37 -12.38
C ASP A 140 -2.25 11.96 -12.28
N GLY A 141 -2.49 11.27 -11.17
CA GLY A 141 -1.93 9.94 -10.91
C GLY A 141 -0.56 9.94 -10.22
N TYR A 142 0.12 11.08 -10.12
CA TYR A 142 1.33 11.25 -9.32
C TYR A 142 1.00 11.39 -7.84
N VAL A 143 1.90 10.91 -6.97
CA VAL A 143 1.94 11.22 -5.55
C VAL A 143 2.87 12.42 -5.36
N LEU A 144 2.38 13.48 -4.73
CA LEU A 144 3.16 14.69 -4.47
C LEU A 144 3.24 14.95 -2.96
N PRO A 145 4.35 15.53 -2.46
CA PRO A 145 4.41 16.01 -1.08
C PRO A 145 3.31 17.02 -0.78
N ASN A 146 2.79 17.00 0.44
CA ASN A 146 1.73 17.90 0.92
C ASN A 146 2.17 18.69 2.18
N ASP A 147 3.47 18.89 2.32
CA ASP A 147 4.10 19.66 3.40
C ASP A 147 5.30 20.39 2.79
N SER A 148 5.25 21.73 2.79
CA SER A 148 6.29 22.57 2.20
C SER A 148 7.61 22.49 2.96
N ASP A 149 7.55 22.34 4.28
CA ASP A 149 8.73 22.37 5.15
C ASP A 149 9.49 21.04 5.05
N GLN A 150 8.77 19.93 4.80
CA GLN A 150 9.32 18.59 4.67
C GLN A 150 9.35 18.08 3.21
N GLN A 151 9.07 18.94 2.22
CA GLN A 151 8.86 18.55 0.82
C GLN A 151 9.95 17.61 0.28
N LYS A 152 11.23 17.98 0.42
CA LYS A 152 12.37 17.20 -0.10
C LYS A 152 12.48 15.82 0.52
N LEU A 153 12.16 15.68 1.81
CA LEU A 153 12.24 14.40 2.52
C LEU A 153 11.10 13.48 2.10
N ILE A 154 9.89 14.02 1.99
CA ILE A 154 8.72 13.29 1.52
C ILE A 154 8.93 12.84 0.07
N GLU A 155 9.45 13.73 -0.79
CA GLU A 155 9.78 13.41 -2.18
C GLU A 155 10.83 12.29 -2.28
N ALA A 156 11.86 12.30 -1.44
CA ALA A 156 12.85 11.22 -1.39
C ALA A 156 12.20 9.86 -1.03
N GLU A 157 11.27 9.82 -0.07
CA GLU A 157 10.56 8.58 0.27
C GLU A 157 9.61 8.12 -0.85
N ILE A 158 8.94 9.05 -1.54
CA ILE A 158 8.06 8.76 -2.68
C ILE A 158 8.86 8.20 -3.85
N GLU A 159 9.92 8.88 -4.27
CA GLU A 159 10.62 8.62 -5.53
C GLU A 159 11.78 7.62 -5.36
N GLN A 160 12.61 7.81 -4.34
CA GLN A 160 13.85 7.05 -4.20
C GLN A 160 13.64 5.76 -3.42
N ALA A 161 12.99 5.86 -2.25
CA ALA A 161 12.73 4.70 -1.40
C ALA A 161 11.69 3.79 -2.05
N LEU A 162 10.48 4.31 -2.32
CA LEU A 162 9.35 3.47 -2.73
C LEU A 162 9.07 3.49 -4.24
N ASN A 163 9.65 4.43 -5.00
CA ASN A 163 9.38 4.64 -6.42
C ASN A 163 7.88 4.58 -6.76
N LEU A 164 7.07 5.32 -5.98
CA LEU A 164 5.61 5.32 -6.11
C LEU A 164 5.13 6.02 -7.38
N ASN A 165 5.97 6.82 -8.04
CA ASN A 165 5.64 7.48 -9.30
C ASN A 165 6.21 6.80 -10.55
N ASN A 166 6.53 5.50 -10.46
CA ASN A 166 6.76 4.72 -11.68
C ASN A 166 5.52 4.74 -12.60
N ASP A 167 5.78 4.64 -13.90
CA ASP A 167 4.79 4.78 -14.97
C ASP A 167 3.56 3.88 -14.77
N PHE A 168 3.76 2.63 -14.37
CA PHE A 168 2.67 1.68 -14.17
C PHE A 168 1.73 2.11 -13.04
N LEU A 169 2.25 2.62 -11.93
CA LEU A 169 1.42 3.10 -10.84
C LEU A 169 0.72 4.41 -11.22
N VAL A 170 1.43 5.35 -11.86
CA VAL A 170 0.85 6.62 -12.31
C VAL A 170 -0.31 6.37 -13.28
N GLU A 171 -0.12 5.51 -14.29
CA GLU A 171 -1.15 5.18 -15.27
C GLU A 171 -2.40 4.59 -14.61
N ASN A 172 -2.23 3.65 -13.68
CA ASN A 172 -3.36 3.04 -12.97
C ASN A 172 -4.14 4.05 -12.12
N ARG A 173 -3.45 4.95 -11.42
CA ARG A 173 -4.10 5.99 -10.63
C ARG A 173 -4.79 7.02 -11.53
N ARG A 174 -4.15 7.43 -12.63
CA ARG A 174 -4.74 8.34 -13.62
C ARG A 174 -6.01 7.75 -14.23
N LYS A 175 -5.99 6.46 -14.59
CA LYS A 175 -7.18 5.75 -15.08
C LYS A 175 -8.34 5.83 -14.09
N LEU A 176 -8.09 5.53 -12.81
CA LEU A 176 -9.12 5.64 -11.76
C LEU A 176 -9.66 7.08 -11.63
N ILE A 177 -8.78 8.08 -11.64
CA ILE A 177 -9.18 9.49 -11.60
C ILE A 177 -10.09 9.84 -12.79
N ASN A 178 -9.76 9.38 -14.00
CA ASN A 178 -10.56 9.63 -15.19
C ASN A 178 -11.91 8.92 -15.13
N GLU A 179 -11.96 7.65 -14.69
CA GLU A 179 -13.22 6.93 -14.44
C GLU A 179 -14.12 7.67 -13.43
N LEU A 180 -13.54 8.25 -12.37
CA LEU A 180 -14.27 9.06 -11.40
C LEU A 180 -14.79 10.38 -12.00
N LYS A 181 -13.98 11.07 -12.82
CA LYS A 181 -14.38 12.29 -13.53
C LYS A 181 -15.55 12.02 -14.49
N ASP A 182 -15.49 10.93 -15.24
CA ASP A 182 -16.53 10.52 -16.18
C ASP A 182 -17.83 10.21 -15.45
N ARG A 183 -17.74 9.43 -14.37
CA ARG A 183 -18.90 9.09 -13.53
C ARG A 183 -19.52 10.32 -12.90
N TYR A 184 -18.71 11.22 -12.34
CA TYR A 184 -19.21 12.48 -11.77
C TYR A 184 -19.89 13.35 -12.83
N THR A 185 -19.29 13.45 -14.03
CA THR A 185 -19.85 14.20 -15.16
C THR A 185 -21.21 13.65 -15.58
N LYS A 186 -21.31 12.33 -15.72
CA LYS A 186 -22.55 11.65 -16.12
C LYS A 186 -23.64 11.71 -15.06
N ASP A 187 -23.27 11.48 -13.80
CA ASP A 187 -24.25 11.20 -12.75
C ASP A 187 -24.67 12.45 -11.98
N VAL A 188 -23.84 13.49 -11.89
CA VAL A 188 -24.10 14.65 -11.01
C VAL A 188 -23.66 16.03 -11.51
N LYS A 189 -22.88 16.15 -12.59
CA LYS A 189 -22.51 17.48 -13.11
C LYS A 189 -23.75 18.20 -13.63
N GLY A 190 -23.95 19.44 -13.17
CA GLY A 190 -25.13 20.24 -13.49
C GLY A 190 -26.37 19.89 -12.66
N LYS A 191 -26.30 18.92 -11.74
CA LYS A 191 -27.40 18.60 -10.81
C LYS A 191 -27.32 19.45 -9.54
N GLY A 192 -28.42 19.47 -8.78
CA GLY A 192 -28.53 20.23 -7.53
C GLY A 192 -27.61 19.72 -6.42
N LYS A 193 -27.38 20.57 -5.41
CA LYS A 193 -26.51 20.29 -4.24
C LYS A 193 -26.86 18.97 -3.54
N ARG A 194 -28.16 18.63 -3.45
CA ARG A 194 -28.65 17.39 -2.83
C ARG A 194 -28.12 16.15 -3.57
N ASP A 195 -28.26 16.10 -4.89
CA ASP A 195 -27.83 14.96 -5.71
C ASP A 195 -26.31 14.77 -5.66
N LYS A 196 -25.58 15.88 -5.74
CA LYS A 196 -24.12 15.90 -5.56
C LYS A 196 -23.71 15.30 -4.21
N THR A 197 -24.37 15.72 -3.13
CA THR A 197 -24.08 15.23 -1.77
C THR A 197 -24.35 13.73 -1.64
N ILE A 198 -25.49 13.25 -2.17
CA ILE A 198 -25.86 11.82 -2.15
C ILE A 198 -24.82 10.99 -2.90
N PHE A 199 -24.43 11.42 -4.09
CA PHE A 199 -23.40 10.75 -4.90
C PHE A 199 -22.07 10.69 -4.17
N LEU A 200 -21.57 11.83 -3.67
CA LEU A 200 -20.27 11.90 -2.99
C LEU A 200 -20.25 11.02 -1.75
N ASN A 201 -21.30 11.05 -0.92
CA ASN A 201 -21.37 10.21 0.28
C ASN A 201 -21.40 8.72 -0.06
N LYS A 202 -22.17 8.32 -1.08
CA LYS A 202 -22.21 6.93 -1.57
C LYS A 202 -20.83 6.47 -2.06
N MET A 203 -20.17 7.29 -2.86
CA MET A 203 -18.85 6.97 -3.42
C MET A 203 -17.77 6.94 -2.35
N LEU A 204 -17.76 7.89 -1.43
CA LEU A 204 -16.81 7.92 -0.32
C LEU A 204 -16.96 6.68 0.56
N ARG A 205 -18.21 6.29 0.88
CA ARG A 205 -18.46 5.06 1.63
C ARG A 205 -17.87 3.83 0.92
N PHE A 206 -18.09 3.72 -0.39
CA PHE A 206 -17.58 2.60 -1.19
C PHE A 206 -16.05 2.47 -1.19
N TYR A 207 -15.32 3.58 -1.15
CA TYR A 207 -13.86 3.56 -1.12
C TYR A 207 -13.26 3.52 0.30
N LYS A 208 -13.95 4.06 1.30
CA LYS A 208 -13.49 4.06 2.70
C LYS A 208 -13.69 2.71 3.39
N GLU A 209 -14.81 2.03 3.10
CA GLU A 209 -15.20 0.80 3.79
C GLU A 209 -14.82 -0.45 2.99
N PRO A 210 -14.37 -1.52 3.66
CA PRO A 210 -14.21 -2.82 3.01
C PRO A 210 -15.57 -3.39 2.59
N ASN A 211 -15.57 -4.17 1.52
CA ASN A 211 -16.76 -4.91 1.10
C ASN A 211 -17.08 -6.08 2.05
N LYS A 212 -18.15 -6.84 1.75
CA LYS A 212 -18.56 -8.01 2.54
C LYS A 212 -17.50 -9.10 2.74
N ASN A 213 -16.46 -9.13 1.89
CA ASN A 213 -15.33 -10.05 1.97
C ASN A 213 -14.12 -9.42 2.68
N GLY A 214 -14.28 -8.27 3.34
CA GLY A 214 -13.20 -7.53 3.98
C GLY A 214 -12.27 -6.81 3.01
N GLN A 215 -12.62 -6.67 1.72
CA GLN A 215 -11.71 -6.10 0.72
C GLN A 215 -11.98 -4.62 0.45
N LEU A 216 -10.92 -3.81 0.49
CA LEU A 216 -10.93 -2.41 0.05
C LEU A 216 -10.74 -2.32 -1.46
N GLN A 217 -11.22 -1.25 -2.08
CA GLN A 217 -10.99 -1.01 -3.50
C GLN A 217 -9.51 -0.64 -3.76
N PRO A 218 -8.89 -1.16 -4.84
CA PRO A 218 -7.53 -0.76 -5.22
C PRO A 218 -7.41 0.75 -5.38
N TYR A 219 -6.30 1.31 -4.90
CA TYR A 219 -6.04 2.75 -4.94
C TYR A 219 -7.11 3.59 -4.23
N CYS A 220 -7.79 3.03 -3.21
CA CYS A 220 -8.90 3.70 -2.51
C CYS A 220 -8.58 5.13 -2.06
N GLU A 221 -7.38 5.41 -1.56
CA GLU A 221 -7.02 6.76 -1.12
C GLU A 221 -7.00 7.79 -2.27
N VAL A 222 -6.68 7.36 -3.49
CA VAL A 222 -6.74 8.22 -4.69
C VAL A 222 -8.18 8.67 -4.92
N ALA A 223 -9.13 7.74 -4.83
CA ALA A 223 -10.54 8.03 -4.98
C ALA A 223 -11.06 8.91 -3.83
N ILE A 224 -10.66 8.62 -2.59
CA ILE A 224 -11.09 9.37 -1.40
C ILE A 224 -10.66 10.83 -1.50
N GLN A 225 -9.37 11.11 -1.71
CA GLN A 225 -8.87 12.49 -1.84
C GLN A 225 -9.53 13.23 -3.00
N TRP A 226 -9.70 12.56 -4.16
CA TRP A 226 -10.37 13.16 -5.30
C TRP A 226 -11.83 13.50 -4.98
N LEU A 227 -12.59 12.59 -4.37
CA LEU A 227 -14.00 12.80 -3.99
C LEU A 227 -14.16 13.88 -2.92
N GLU A 228 -13.25 13.95 -1.96
CA GLU A 228 -13.26 14.99 -0.92
C GLU A 228 -12.98 16.39 -1.51
N SER A 229 -12.12 16.48 -2.52
CA SER A 229 -11.92 17.73 -3.28
C SER A 229 -13.17 18.22 -4.03
N LYS A 230 -14.20 17.37 -4.16
CA LYS A 230 -15.45 17.70 -4.82
C LYS A 230 -16.57 18.05 -3.87
N LYS A 231 -16.43 17.90 -2.55
CA LYS A 231 -17.48 18.33 -1.62
C LYS A 231 -17.71 19.83 -1.77
#